data_AF-A0A966SSN0-F1
#
_entry.id   AF-A0A966SSN0-F1
#
_cell.length_a   1.000
_cell.length_b   1.000
_cell.length_c   1.000
_cell.angle_alpha   90.00
_cell.angle_beta   90.00
_cell.angle_gamma   90.00
#
_symmetry.space_group_name_H-M   'P 1'
#
loop_
_entity.id
_entity.type
_entity.pdbx_description
1 polymer ?
#
loop_
_entity_poly.entity_id
_entity_poly.type
_entity_poly.pdbx_seq_one_letter_code
_entity_poly.pdbx_strand_id
1 'polypeptide(L)'
;MAVEAYELAETRGASLQDGKFSATRKFAIWDDATPLTTPASVTAVFGTTVSGIVIPDVGAIFPGEVDVFCSSYSLEVDSLTRNTWVATFSYAQSEFPFEQGPQQLGYTEFTFDYTAEFRDVYRSNPGLTFPTDGDAGTASYCNGTAISVGDQPMSVLRYFTS
;
A
#
# COMPACT_ATOMS: atom_id res chain seq x y z
N MET A 1 -30.77 15.79 -16.97
CA MET A 1 -29.43 16.25 -17.40
C MET A 1 -28.40 15.43 -16.64
N ALA A 2 -27.18 15.34 -17.14
CA ALA A 2 -26.12 14.53 -16.54
C ALA A 2 -25.21 15.42 -15.68
N VAL A 3 -24.37 14.81 -14.85
CA VAL A 3 -23.27 15.49 -14.16
C VAL A 3 -22.43 16.27 -15.18
N GLU A 4 -22.03 17.48 -14.81
CA GLU A 4 -21.16 18.35 -15.58
C GLU A 4 -19.82 18.54 -14.86
N ALA A 5 -18.76 18.73 -15.65
CA ALA A 5 -17.43 19.01 -15.14
C ALA A 5 -16.69 20.01 -16.02
N TYR A 6 -15.83 20.82 -15.37
CA TYR A 6 -14.98 21.79 -16.03
C TYR A 6 -13.60 21.85 -15.37
N GLU A 7 -12.52 21.77 -16.16
CA GLU A 7 -11.15 21.92 -15.65
C GLU A 7 -10.83 23.41 -15.44
N LEU A 8 -10.46 23.77 -14.21
CA LEU A 8 -10.11 25.14 -13.86
C LEU A 8 -8.67 25.43 -14.26
N ALA A 9 -8.49 26.38 -15.19
CA ALA A 9 -7.19 26.73 -15.78
C ALA A 9 -6.18 27.27 -14.75
N GLU A 10 -6.65 27.84 -13.65
CA GLU A 10 -5.84 28.56 -12.65
C GLU A 10 -4.83 27.68 -11.90
N THR A 11 -4.86 26.35 -12.09
CA THR A 11 -4.13 25.42 -11.20
C THR A 11 -3.48 24.23 -11.87
N ARG A 12 -3.15 24.31 -13.17
CA ARG A 12 -2.02 23.53 -13.71
C ARG A 12 -0.70 24.10 -13.17
N GLY A 13 -0.57 24.14 -11.85
CA GLY A 13 0.68 24.41 -11.17
C GLY A 13 1.53 23.16 -11.34
N ALA A 14 2.67 23.29 -12.00
CA ALA A 14 3.69 22.27 -12.05
C ALA A 14 4.96 22.89 -11.48
N SER A 15 5.63 22.17 -10.58
CA SER A 15 6.91 22.57 -10.04
C SER A 15 7.88 21.40 -10.10
N LEU A 16 9.14 21.74 -10.39
CA LEU A 16 10.26 20.82 -10.32
C LEU A 16 11.19 21.35 -9.24
N GLN A 17 11.26 20.64 -8.11
CA GLN A 17 12.13 21.01 -7.00
C GLN A 17 12.95 19.79 -6.59
N ASP A 18 14.28 19.97 -6.48
CA ASP A 18 15.22 18.91 -6.12
C ASP A 18 15.11 17.64 -7.00
N GLY A 19 14.78 17.84 -8.29
CA GLY A 19 14.58 16.75 -9.26
C GLY A 19 13.26 16.00 -9.11
N LYS A 20 12.35 16.43 -8.24
CA LYS A 20 11.02 15.86 -8.06
C LYS A 20 9.97 16.76 -8.72
N PHE A 21 9.21 16.18 -9.63
CA PHE A 21 8.06 16.85 -10.24
C PHE A 21 6.82 16.73 -9.34
N SER A 22 6.16 17.85 -9.11
CA SER A 22 4.83 17.88 -8.49
C SER A 22 3.91 18.74 -9.34
N ALA A 23 2.64 18.33 -9.45
CA ALA A 23 1.65 19.12 -10.17
C ALA A 23 0.28 19.05 -9.51
N THR A 24 -0.58 20.00 -9.87
CA THR A 24 -1.98 20.00 -9.46
C THR A 24 -2.90 20.17 -10.66
N ARG A 25 -4.14 19.69 -10.54
CA ARG A 25 -5.24 20.02 -11.45
C ARG A 25 -6.52 20.20 -10.64
N LYS A 26 -7.33 21.21 -10.97
CA LYS A 26 -8.62 21.42 -10.33
C LYS A 26 -9.78 21.28 -11.30
N PHE A 27 -10.89 20.77 -10.79
CA PHE A 27 -12.13 20.58 -11.54
C PHE A 27 -13.30 21.11 -10.73
N ALA A 28 -14.17 21.87 -11.38
CA ALA A 28 -15.50 22.15 -10.87
C ALA A 28 -16.45 21.05 -11.37
N ILE A 29 -17.23 20.45 -10.48
CA ILE A 29 -18.15 19.34 -10.75
C ILE A 29 -19.51 19.68 -10.13
N TRP A 30 -20.58 19.59 -10.92
CA TRP A 30 -21.93 19.87 -10.47
C TRP A 30 -22.96 19.03 -11.23
N ASP A 31 -24.18 18.96 -10.70
CA ASP A 31 -25.34 18.38 -11.40
C ASP A 31 -26.56 19.27 -11.10
N ASP A 32 -27.10 19.88 -12.15
CA ASP A 32 -28.25 20.79 -12.08
C ASP A 32 -29.58 20.06 -11.83
N ALA A 33 -29.68 18.78 -12.21
CA ALA A 33 -30.88 17.98 -12.03
C ALA A 33 -30.87 17.23 -10.69
N THR A 34 -29.71 16.74 -10.28
CA THR A 34 -29.53 15.91 -9.08
C THR A 34 -28.34 16.42 -8.27
N PRO A 35 -28.53 17.40 -7.37
CA PRO A 35 -27.43 18.02 -6.64
C PRO A 35 -26.51 16.99 -5.96
N LEU A 36 -25.21 17.11 -6.21
CA LEU A 36 -24.19 16.32 -5.54
C LEU A 36 -24.09 16.78 -4.09
N THR A 37 -24.70 16.04 -3.17
CA THR A 37 -24.79 16.44 -1.75
C THR A 37 -23.73 15.80 -0.87
N THR A 38 -22.98 14.82 -1.39
CA THR A 38 -21.99 14.07 -0.62
C THR A 38 -20.66 13.95 -1.37
N PRO A 39 -19.52 13.87 -0.68
CA PRO A 39 -18.24 13.57 -1.32
C PRO A 39 -18.28 12.29 -2.15
N ALA A 40 -18.97 11.25 -1.65
CA ALA A 40 -19.12 9.96 -2.35
C ALA A 40 -19.79 10.10 -3.73
N SER A 41 -20.81 10.97 -3.85
CA SER A 41 -21.45 11.23 -5.14
C SER A 41 -20.52 11.94 -6.14
N VAL A 42 -19.56 12.73 -5.65
CA VAL A 42 -18.57 13.41 -6.49
C VAL A 42 -17.45 12.44 -6.90
N THR A 43 -16.94 11.63 -5.98
CA THR A 43 -15.88 10.66 -6.30
C THR A 43 -16.35 9.56 -7.26
N ALA A 44 -17.65 9.28 -7.32
CA ALA A 44 -18.22 8.30 -8.24
C ALA A 44 -17.98 8.61 -9.73
N VAL A 45 -17.63 9.86 -10.07
CA VAL A 45 -17.31 10.26 -11.44
C VAL A 45 -15.81 10.31 -11.73
N PHE A 46 -14.95 10.04 -10.75
CA PHE A 46 -13.50 9.98 -10.96
C PHE A 46 -13.14 8.80 -11.86
N GLY A 47 -12.13 9.00 -12.71
CA GLY A 47 -11.74 8.01 -13.73
C GLY A 47 -12.72 7.89 -14.90
N THR A 48 -13.82 8.66 -14.92
CA THR A 48 -14.82 8.66 -15.98
C THR A 48 -14.72 9.92 -16.85
N THR A 49 -15.39 9.90 -18.00
CA THR A 49 -15.52 11.08 -18.86
C THR A 49 -16.84 11.79 -18.57
N VAL A 50 -16.76 13.03 -18.11
CA VAL A 50 -17.90 13.90 -17.81
C VAL A 50 -17.80 15.14 -18.69
N SER A 51 -18.87 15.48 -19.42
CA SER A 51 -18.89 16.62 -20.36
C SER A 51 -17.70 16.65 -21.34
N GLY A 52 -17.20 15.48 -21.77
CA GLY A 52 -16.04 15.36 -22.67
C GLY A 52 -14.68 15.54 -22.01
N ILE A 53 -14.64 15.65 -20.68
CA ILE A 53 -13.42 15.80 -19.88
C ILE A 53 -13.21 14.52 -19.06
N VAL A 54 -12.01 13.93 -19.14
CA VAL A 54 -11.62 12.83 -18.26
C VAL A 54 -11.29 13.40 -16.89
N ILE A 55 -12.09 13.05 -15.89
CA ILE A 55 -11.80 13.40 -14.50
C ILE A 55 -10.74 12.42 -13.98
N PRO A 56 -9.61 12.89 -13.43
CA PRO A 56 -8.59 12.00 -12.88
C PRO A 56 -9.14 11.13 -11.76
N ASP A 57 -8.54 9.95 -11.60
CA ASP A 57 -8.62 9.17 -10.37
C ASP A 57 -7.21 9.00 -9.81
N VAL A 58 -7.10 8.49 -8.59
CA VAL A 58 -5.82 8.13 -7.98
C VAL A 58 -5.10 7.12 -8.89
N GLY A 59 -3.82 7.36 -9.17
CA GLY A 59 -3.02 6.60 -10.12
C GLY A 59 -3.11 7.10 -11.57
N ALA A 60 -3.97 8.07 -11.89
CA ALA A 60 -3.99 8.65 -13.23
C ALA A 60 -2.69 9.41 -13.54
N ILE A 61 -2.16 9.20 -14.74
CA ILE A 61 -0.92 9.85 -15.20
C ILE A 61 -1.18 11.32 -15.49
N PHE A 62 -0.26 12.20 -15.09
CA PHE A 62 -0.30 13.61 -15.43
C PHE A 62 -0.13 13.76 -16.96
N PRO A 63 -0.96 14.57 -17.64
CA PRO A 63 -0.90 14.69 -19.10
C PRO A 63 0.49 15.10 -19.61
N GLY A 64 1.07 14.28 -20.48
CA GLY A 64 2.39 14.52 -21.08
C GLY A 64 3.58 13.96 -20.30
N GLU A 65 3.35 13.38 -19.11
CA GLU A 65 4.36 12.73 -18.29
C GLU A 65 4.22 11.20 -18.34
N VAL A 66 5.25 10.47 -17.91
CA VAL A 66 5.24 8.99 -17.84
C VAL A 66 5.26 8.49 -16.39
N ASP A 67 5.96 9.19 -15.50
CA ASP A 67 6.23 8.73 -14.11
C ASP A 67 5.62 9.66 -13.05
N VAL A 68 4.64 10.47 -13.44
CA VAL A 68 3.95 11.42 -12.57
C VAL A 68 2.50 11.00 -12.45
N PHE A 69 2.11 10.56 -11.27
CA PHE A 69 0.78 10.00 -11.03
C PHE A 69 0.01 10.83 -10.01
N CYS A 70 -1.31 10.85 -10.16
CA CYS A 70 -2.21 11.42 -9.17
C CYS A 70 -2.09 10.62 -7.87
N SER A 71 -1.55 11.23 -6.82
CA SER A 71 -1.31 10.58 -5.53
C SER A 71 -2.46 10.79 -4.55
N SER A 72 -3.14 11.94 -4.65
CA SER A 72 -4.20 12.33 -3.71
C SER A 72 -5.14 13.35 -4.33
N TYR A 73 -6.29 13.54 -3.68
CA TYR A 73 -7.24 14.57 -4.04
C TYR A 73 -7.83 15.23 -2.78
N SER A 74 -8.31 16.47 -2.94
CA SER A 74 -9.17 17.15 -1.97
C SER A 74 -10.48 17.58 -2.63
N LEU A 75 -11.55 17.63 -1.83
CA LEU A 75 -12.88 18.03 -2.26
C LEU A 75 -13.36 19.17 -1.37
N GLU A 76 -13.78 20.26 -1.99
CA GLU A 76 -14.34 21.42 -1.30
C GLU A 76 -15.64 21.82 -1.97
N VAL A 77 -16.65 22.20 -1.19
CA VAL A 77 -17.86 22.82 -1.74
C VAL A 77 -17.53 24.28 -2.01
N ASP A 78 -17.75 24.73 -3.25
CA ASP A 78 -17.62 26.15 -3.56
C ASP A 78 -18.71 26.94 -2.83
N SER A 79 -18.30 27.83 -1.93
CA SER A 79 -19.21 28.67 -1.16
C SER A 79 -19.91 29.75 -2.00
N LEU A 80 -19.36 30.07 -3.18
CA LEU A 80 -19.86 31.14 -4.06
C LEU A 80 -20.90 30.64 -5.06
N THR A 81 -20.90 29.34 -5.38
CA THR A 81 -21.80 28.73 -6.36
C THR A 81 -22.60 27.58 -5.73
N ARG A 82 -23.90 27.51 -6.01
CA ARG A 82 -24.76 26.52 -5.38
C ARG A 82 -24.45 25.13 -5.94
N ASN A 83 -24.18 24.17 -5.05
CA ASN A 83 -24.00 22.74 -5.36
C ASN A 83 -22.81 22.40 -6.28
N THR A 84 -21.80 23.29 -6.37
CA THR A 84 -20.58 22.99 -7.12
C THR A 84 -19.50 22.48 -6.17
N TRP A 85 -18.86 21.39 -6.56
CA TRP A 85 -17.71 20.83 -5.87
C TRP A 85 -16.44 21.14 -6.64
N VAL A 86 -15.42 21.58 -5.92
CA VAL A 86 -14.07 21.76 -6.44
C VAL A 86 -13.23 20.56 -6.01
N ALA A 87 -12.86 19.74 -6.98
CA ALA A 87 -11.92 18.64 -6.81
C ALA A 87 -10.51 19.10 -7.18
N THR A 88 -9.58 19.04 -6.23
CA THR A 88 -8.16 19.32 -6.47
C THR A 88 -7.38 18.03 -6.45
N PHE A 89 -6.77 17.66 -7.57
CA PHE A 89 -5.91 16.49 -7.70
C PHE A 89 -4.45 16.91 -7.57
N SER A 90 -3.72 16.20 -6.73
CA SER A 90 -2.28 16.38 -6.52
C SER A 90 -1.52 15.23 -7.15
N TYR A 91 -0.47 15.59 -7.88
CA TYR A 91 0.38 14.69 -8.63
C TYR A 91 1.79 14.76 -8.07
N ALA A 92 2.41 13.59 -7.94
CA ALA A 92 3.79 13.47 -7.51
C ALA A 92 4.50 12.41 -8.35
N GLN A 93 5.80 12.64 -8.57
CA GLN A 93 6.68 11.63 -9.10
C GLN A 93 6.85 10.50 -8.08
N SER A 94 6.41 9.31 -8.44
CA SER A 94 6.42 8.13 -7.58
C SER A 94 6.50 6.88 -8.44
N GLU A 95 7.23 5.88 -7.97
CA GLU A 95 7.09 4.52 -8.46
C GLU A 95 5.69 4.04 -8.01
N PHE A 96 4.75 3.94 -8.94
CA PHE A 96 3.46 3.30 -8.66
C PHE A 96 3.71 1.79 -8.41
N PRO A 97 3.04 1.13 -7.44
CA PRO A 97 1.89 1.58 -6.65
C PRO A 97 2.25 2.27 -5.31
N PHE A 98 1.45 3.27 -4.94
CA PHE A 98 1.57 4.00 -3.67
C PHE A 98 1.14 3.15 -2.45
N GLU A 99 1.72 3.42 -1.28
CA GLU A 99 1.05 3.15 0.01
C GLU A 99 -0.22 4.00 0.09
N GLN A 100 -1.37 3.35 0.31
CA GLN A 100 -2.63 4.07 0.50
C GLN A 100 -2.54 4.95 1.76
N GLY A 101 -3.16 6.13 1.74
CA GLY A 101 -3.19 7.03 2.88
C GLY A 101 -4.34 6.74 3.85
N PRO A 102 -4.25 7.16 5.13
CA PRO A 102 -5.29 6.90 6.15
C PRO A 102 -6.70 7.40 5.81
N GLN A 103 -6.81 8.31 4.85
CA GLN A 103 -8.06 8.98 4.46
C GLN A 103 -8.72 8.31 3.25
N GLN A 104 -8.07 7.29 2.66
CA GLN A 104 -8.52 6.61 1.45
C GLN A 104 -9.36 5.38 1.81
N LEU A 105 -10.48 5.21 1.10
CA LEU A 105 -11.34 4.04 1.24
C LEU A 105 -10.58 2.78 0.82
N GLY A 106 -10.43 1.82 1.74
CA GLY A 106 -9.66 0.58 1.52
C GLY A 106 -8.31 0.56 2.24
N TYR A 107 -7.86 1.68 2.80
CA TYR A 107 -6.68 1.69 3.68
C TYR A 107 -6.94 0.87 4.94
N THR A 108 -5.96 0.04 5.29
CA THR A 108 -5.93 -0.70 6.54
C THR A 108 -4.50 -0.71 7.06
N GLU A 109 -4.32 -0.22 8.27
CA GLU A 109 -3.05 -0.27 8.99
C GLU A 109 -3.07 -1.47 9.94
N PHE A 110 -2.03 -2.29 9.88
CA PHE A 110 -1.77 -3.32 10.88
C PHE A 110 -0.46 -3.02 11.58
N THR A 111 -0.54 -2.77 12.88
CA THR A 111 0.62 -2.66 13.75
C THR A 111 0.82 -4.00 14.46
N PHE A 112 2.02 -4.55 14.41
CA PHE A 112 2.37 -5.76 15.15
C PHE A 112 3.55 -5.49 16.08
N ASP A 113 3.36 -5.78 17.36
CA ASP A 113 4.44 -5.87 18.32
C ASP A 113 4.86 -7.33 18.47
N TYR A 114 6.14 -7.63 18.23
CA TYR A 114 6.69 -8.97 18.40
C TYR A 114 7.62 -9.03 19.61
N THR A 115 7.43 -10.05 20.44
CA THR A 115 8.36 -10.39 21.53
C THR A 115 8.75 -11.85 21.41
N ALA A 116 10.05 -12.16 21.45
CA ALA A 116 10.55 -13.53 21.54
C ALA A 116 11.10 -13.81 22.94
N GLU A 117 10.68 -14.93 23.52
CA GLU A 117 11.30 -15.52 24.72
C GLU A 117 11.85 -16.91 24.38
N PHE A 118 13.01 -17.27 24.95
CA PHE A 118 13.50 -18.64 24.89
C PHE A 118 12.68 -19.49 25.85
N ARG A 119 11.92 -20.44 25.33
CA ARG A 119 11.18 -21.40 26.13
C ARG A 119 11.74 -22.80 25.92
N ASP A 120 12.23 -23.42 26.98
CA ASP A 120 12.66 -24.81 26.94
C ASP A 120 11.44 -25.72 26.74
N VAL A 121 11.39 -26.40 25.61
CA VAL A 121 10.39 -27.42 25.30
C VAL A 121 11.08 -28.77 25.13
N TYR A 122 10.62 -29.77 25.87
CA TYR A 122 11.03 -31.15 25.66
C TYR A 122 10.14 -31.79 24.59
N ARG A 123 10.73 -32.57 23.68
CA ARG A 123 9.96 -33.44 22.79
C ARG A 123 9.68 -34.74 23.53
N SER A 124 8.42 -35.15 23.62
CA SER A 124 8.08 -36.52 23.99
C SER A 124 8.65 -37.47 22.93
N ASN A 125 9.30 -38.54 23.35
CA ASN A 125 9.96 -39.51 22.46
C ASN A 125 9.00 -39.93 21.33
N PRO A 126 9.31 -39.66 20.04
CA PRO A 126 8.42 -39.94 18.91
C PRO A 126 8.34 -41.43 18.54
N GLY A 127 8.45 -42.32 19.52
CA GLY A 127 8.43 -43.77 19.31
C GLY A 127 9.69 -44.31 18.63
N LEU A 128 10.81 -43.59 18.69
CA LEU A 128 12.07 -44.09 18.17
C LEU A 128 12.67 -45.07 19.18
N THR A 129 12.94 -46.28 18.72
CA THR A 129 13.71 -47.27 19.47
C THR A 129 15.13 -46.74 19.63
N PHE A 130 15.53 -46.41 20.85
CA PHE A 130 16.91 -46.07 21.13
C PHE A 130 17.79 -47.29 20.79
N PRO A 131 18.89 -47.12 20.04
CA PRO A 131 19.86 -48.18 19.88
C PRO A 131 20.34 -48.64 21.26
N THR A 132 20.54 -49.95 21.45
CA THR A 132 20.96 -50.57 22.72
C THR A 132 22.29 -50.03 23.26
N ASP A 133 23.04 -49.28 22.46
CA ASP A 133 24.39 -48.78 22.78
C ASP A 133 24.41 -47.26 23.04
N GLY A 134 23.60 -46.82 24.01
CA GLY A 134 23.53 -45.42 24.42
C GLY A 134 22.99 -45.27 25.84
N ASP A 135 23.67 -45.88 26.81
CA ASP A 135 23.34 -45.74 28.24
C ASP A 135 24.01 -44.48 28.82
N ALA A 136 23.21 -43.58 29.40
CA ALA A 136 23.68 -42.36 30.08
C ALA A 136 24.53 -42.64 31.33
N GLY A 137 24.56 -43.89 31.82
CA GLY A 137 25.37 -44.30 32.97
C GLY A 137 26.85 -44.54 32.68
N THR A 138 27.23 -44.65 31.40
CA THR A 138 28.64 -44.80 31.01
C THR A 138 28.99 -43.71 30.02
N ALA A 139 30.03 -42.93 30.33
CA ALA A 139 30.53 -41.83 29.49
C ALA A 139 31.19 -42.33 28.18
N SER A 140 30.58 -43.31 27.54
CA SER A 140 30.96 -43.80 26.23
C SER A 140 30.37 -42.84 25.21
N TYR A 141 31.24 -42.12 24.50
CA TYR A 141 30.84 -41.31 23.36
C TYR A 141 30.02 -42.17 22.39
N CYS A 142 28.81 -41.72 22.06
CA CYS A 142 28.07 -42.28 20.95
C CYS A 142 28.97 -42.15 19.71
N ASN A 143 29.41 -43.27 19.14
CA ASN A 143 30.31 -43.35 17.97
C ASN A 143 29.63 -42.85 16.67
N GLY A 144 28.85 -41.77 16.74
CA GLY A 144 28.32 -41.07 15.59
C GLY A 144 29.42 -40.22 14.95
N THR A 145 29.56 -40.32 13.63
CA THR A 145 30.42 -39.42 12.86
C THR A 145 29.85 -38.01 12.98
N ALA A 146 30.66 -37.04 13.45
CA ALA A 146 30.25 -35.65 13.47
C ALA A 146 29.91 -35.18 12.05
N ILE A 147 28.68 -34.70 11.82
CA ILE A 147 28.30 -34.01 10.59
C ILE A 147 28.80 -32.56 10.71
N SER A 148 30.10 -32.39 10.53
CA SER A 148 30.77 -31.09 10.47
C SER A 148 31.81 -31.13 9.36
N VAL A 149 31.81 -30.13 8.48
CA VAL A 149 32.87 -29.92 7.48
C VAL A 149 33.60 -28.65 7.90
N GLY A 150 34.89 -28.77 8.24
CA GLY A 150 35.75 -27.61 8.59
C GLY A 150 35.35 -26.84 9.85
N ASP A 151 35.01 -27.53 10.95
CA ASP A 151 34.60 -26.93 12.24
C ASP A 151 33.35 -26.02 12.19
N GLN A 152 32.54 -26.13 11.13
CA GLN A 152 31.25 -25.45 11.05
C GLN A 152 30.10 -26.46 11.20
N PRO A 153 29.12 -26.20 12.10
CA PRO A 153 27.95 -27.06 12.23
C PRO A 153 27.06 -26.97 10.98
N MET A 154 26.78 -28.11 10.36
CA MET A 154 25.90 -28.23 9.17
C MET A 154 24.40 -28.14 9.50
N SER A 155 24.03 -27.81 10.74
CA SER A 155 22.63 -27.59 11.11
C SER A 155 22.15 -26.27 10.51
N VAL A 156 21.48 -26.34 9.36
CA VAL A 156 20.82 -25.18 8.75
C VAL A 156 19.38 -25.11 9.25
N LEU A 157 18.99 -23.93 9.73
CA LEU A 157 17.62 -23.59 10.07
C LEU A 157 16.78 -23.59 8.77
N ARG A 158 15.88 -24.56 8.61
CA ARG A 158 14.96 -24.62 7.46
C ARG A 158 13.67 -23.90 7.81
N TYR A 159 13.39 -22.78 7.15
CA TYR A 159 12.09 -22.13 7.15
C TYR A 159 11.07 -23.00 6.41
N PHE A 160 9.88 -23.19 6.98
CA PHE A 160 8.72 -23.66 6.25
C PHE A 160 7.81 -22.45 6.01
N THR A 161 7.68 -22.04 4.76
CA THR A 161 6.61 -21.13 4.32
C THR A 161 5.27 -21.85 4.51
N SER A 162 4.36 -21.23 5.25
CA SER A 162 2.92 -21.54 5.16
C SER A 162 2.34 -21.03 3.85
#